data_AF-A0A7X4KXM6-F1
#
_entry.id   AF-A0A7X4KXM6-F1
#
_cell.length_a   1.000
_cell.length_b   1.000
_cell.length_c   1.000
_cell.angle_alpha   90.00
_cell.angle_beta   90.00
_cell.angle_gamma   90.00
#
_symmetry.space_group_name_H-M   'P 1'
#
loop_
_entity.id
_entity.type
_entity.pdbx_description
1 polymer ?
#
loop_
_entity_poly.entity_id
_entity_poly.type
_entity_poly.pdbx_seq_one_letter_code
_entity_poly.pdbx_strand_id
1 'polypeptide(L)'
;MTFDKTTPGLALIDYDNLRGFRRKSLADFELHATDLIDTLTRAFRSGFPGIRELDVRFYGGWTDEFGLPSRDHLWFLQTLPRLRGRRHGLIVRPALATAMLQFPEVILRGTVRVEASQPSHKRRLRQKMVDGMLGCDAMFAAAAGFARIGVITGDDDLVPATLTAHTANPGLTVWMRPRRAGAGPNERGLIERGLRIRPI
;
A
#
# COMPACT_ATOMS: atom_id res chain seq x y z
N MET A 1 11.31 22.56 10.52
CA MET A 1 10.01 21.90 10.78
C MET A 1 10.25 20.78 11.79
N THR A 2 9.85 20.99 13.05
CA THR A 2 9.98 20.00 14.11
C THR A 2 8.85 18.98 13.93
N PHE A 3 9.18 17.78 13.46
CA PHE A 3 8.18 16.74 13.31
C PHE A 3 7.66 16.28 14.67
N ASP A 4 6.34 16.22 14.82
CA ASP A 4 5.74 15.53 15.96
C ASP A 4 6.17 14.05 15.93
N LYS A 5 6.87 13.63 16.99
CA LYS A 5 7.38 12.26 17.14
C LYS A 5 6.27 11.29 17.55
N THR A 6 5.08 11.78 17.83
CA THR A 6 3.93 10.97 18.28
C THR A 6 3.03 10.54 17.13
N THR A 7 2.99 11.27 16.00
CA THR A 7 2.17 10.89 14.86
C THR A 7 2.73 9.65 14.17
N PRO A 8 1.96 8.55 14.05
CA PRO A 8 2.39 7.37 13.31
C PRO A 8 2.64 7.73 11.84
N GLY A 9 3.57 7.04 11.20
CA GLY A 9 3.63 7.07 9.74
C GLY A 9 2.55 6.18 9.14
N LEU A 10 2.21 6.46 7.89
CA LEU A 10 1.18 5.75 7.14
C LEU A 10 1.80 5.16 5.86
N ALA A 11 1.75 3.84 5.71
CA ALA A 11 2.13 3.14 4.51
C ALA A 11 0.90 2.64 3.75
N LEU A 12 0.74 3.08 2.51
CA LEU A 12 -0.34 2.68 1.60
C LEU A 12 0.22 1.74 0.54
N ILE A 13 -0.02 0.43 0.70
CA ILE A 13 0.63 -0.61 -0.10
C ILE A 13 -0.33 -1.17 -1.14
N ASP A 14 0.02 -1.04 -2.40
CA ASP A 14 -0.57 -1.84 -3.47
C ASP A 14 0.07 -3.24 -3.46
N TYR A 15 -0.54 -4.15 -2.70
CA TYR A 15 0.05 -5.46 -2.46
C TYR A 15 0.08 -6.33 -3.71
N ASP A 16 -0.81 -6.05 -4.67
CA ASP A 16 -0.90 -6.82 -5.89
C ASP A 16 0.11 -6.40 -6.96
N ASN A 17 0.38 -5.11 -7.08
CA ASN A 17 1.37 -4.61 -8.02
C ASN A 17 2.82 -4.94 -7.61
N LEU A 18 3.07 -5.09 -6.31
CA LEU A 18 4.38 -5.48 -5.79
C LEU A 18 4.68 -6.99 -5.91
N ARG A 19 3.81 -7.76 -6.57
CA ARG A 19 3.93 -9.21 -6.75
C ARG A 19 5.03 -9.56 -7.74
N GLY A 20 6.26 -9.78 -7.27
CA GLY A 20 7.31 -10.48 -8.04
C GLY A 20 7.09 -11.99 -8.14
N PHE A 21 6.25 -12.58 -7.27
CA PHE A 21 6.17 -14.04 -7.07
C PHE A 21 4.74 -14.59 -7.23
N ARG A 22 4.61 -15.74 -7.91
CA ARG A 22 3.37 -16.54 -7.92
C ARG A 22 3.20 -17.25 -6.57
N ARG A 23 2.27 -16.77 -5.74
CA ARG A 23 1.88 -17.43 -4.48
C ARG A 23 1.09 -18.70 -4.75
N LYS A 24 1.66 -19.85 -4.40
CA LYS A 24 1.01 -21.16 -4.53
C LYS A 24 0.45 -21.64 -3.20
N SER A 25 0.98 -21.12 -2.08
CA SER A 25 0.61 -21.53 -0.72
C SER A 25 0.50 -20.34 0.25
N LEU A 26 -0.06 -20.61 1.44
CA LEU A 26 -0.04 -19.69 2.58
C LEU A 26 1.39 -19.36 3.02
N ALA A 27 2.31 -20.33 2.99
CA ALA A 27 3.71 -20.11 3.38
C ALA A 27 4.40 -19.13 2.42
N ASP A 28 4.14 -19.23 1.12
CA ASP A 28 4.67 -18.27 0.12
C ASP A 28 4.11 -16.87 0.38
N PHE A 29 2.82 -16.78 0.71
CA PHE A 29 2.17 -15.53 1.06
C PHE A 29 2.80 -14.89 2.29
N GLU A 30 2.99 -15.67 3.34
CA GLU A 30 3.55 -15.22 4.59
C GLU A 30 4.99 -14.73 4.44
N LEU A 31 5.83 -15.49 3.74
CA LEU A 31 7.21 -15.11 3.45
C LEU A 31 7.24 -13.76 2.74
N HIS A 32 6.47 -13.62 1.66
CA HIS A 32 6.41 -12.38 0.88
C HIS A 32 5.87 -11.19 1.68
N ALA A 33 4.80 -11.38 2.45
CA ALA A 33 4.24 -10.31 3.29
C ALA A 33 5.23 -9.86 4.37
N THR A 34 5.99 -10.80 4.95
CA THR A 34 7.02 -10.52 5.95
C THR A 34 8.19 -9.76 5.34
N ASP A 35 8.72 -10.23 4.21
CA ASP A 35 9.82 -9.58 3.49
C ASP A 35 9.45 -8.16 3.07
N LEU A 36 8.22 -7.97 2.58
CA LEU A 36 7.72 -6.65 2.21
C LEU A 36 7.62 -5.72 3.44
N ILE A 37 7.03 -6.18 4.54
CA ILE A 37 6.95 -5.38 5.77
C ILE A 37 8.34 -5.01 6.27
N ASP A 38 9.29 -5.94 6.31
CA ASP A 38 10.64 -5.69 6.82
C ASP A 38 11.38 -4.68 5.93
N THR A 39 11.27 -4.83 4.61
CA THR A 39 11.82 -3.89 3.62
C THR A 39 11.23 -2.50 3.79
N LEU A 40 9.90 -2.40 3.88
CA LEU A 40 9.20 -1.14 4.06
C LEU A 40 9.55 -0.46 5.38
N THR A 41 9.66 -1.23 6.46
CA THR A 41 9.99 -0.69 7.77
C THR A 41 11.39 -0.07 7.77
N ARG A 42 12.36 -0.69 7.09
CA ARG A 42 13.71 -0.11 6.89
C ARG A 42 13.64 1.16 6.03
N ALA A 43 12.90 1.11 4.91
CA ALA A 43 12.72 2.24 4.02
C ALA A 43 12.08 3.44 4.74
N PHE A 44 11.02 3.22 5.51
CA PHE A 44 10.35 4.24 6.32
C PHE A 44 11.26 4.84 7.39
N ARG A 45 11.99 3.99 8.14
CA ARG A 45 12.91 4.47 9.17
C ARG A 45 14.01 5.36 8.60
N SER A 46 14.51 5.03 7.41
CA SER A 46 15.50 5.86 6.71
C SER A 46 14.90 7.10 6.03
N GLY A 47 13.63 7.05 5.63
CA GLY A 47 12.91 8.15 4.99
C GLY A 47 12.37 9.19 5.95
N PHE A 48 12.02 8.76 7.17
CA PHE A 48 11.37 9.59 8.18
C PHE A 48 12.04 9.40 9.54
N PRO A 49 13.18 10.08 9.80
CA PRO A 49 13.87 9.99 11.09
C PRO A 49 12.95 10.31 12.28
N GLY A 50 13.06 9.51 13.34
CA GLY A 50 12.31 9.70 14.59
C GLY A 50 10.89 9.13 14.61
N ILE A 51 10.41 8.54 13.52
CA ILE A 51 9.18 7.74 13.52
C ILE A 51 9.32 6.56 14.50
N ARG A 52 8.26 6.27 15.25
CA ARG A 52 8.20 5.15 16.21
C ARG A 52 7.15 4.12 15.86
N GLU A 53 6.09 4.55 15.18
CA GLU A 53 4.94 3.73 14.85
C GLU A 53 4.63 3.86 13.35
N LEU A 54 4.20 2.76 12.74
CA LEU A 54 3.88 2.68 11.33
C LEU A 54 2.56 1.91 11.15
N ASP A 55 1.53 2.63 10.74
CA ASP A 55 0.27 2.03 10.31
C ASP A 55 0.40 1.64 8.85
N VAL A 56 0.03 0.40 8.54
CA VAL A 56 0.22 -0.17 7.20
C VAL A 56 -1.11 -0.64 6.64
N ARG A 57 -1.54 -0.08 5.52
CA ARG A 57 -2.78 -0.43 4.84
C ARG A 57 -2.44 -1.18 3.55
N PHE A 58 -2.85 -2.45 3.49
CA PHE A 58 -2.69 -3.31 2.33
C PHE A 58 -3.93 -3.20 1.44
N TYR A 59 -3.75 -2.67 0.24
CA TYR A 59 -4.74 -2.66 -0.82
C TYR A 59 -4.51 -3.86 -1.74
N GLY A 60 -5.61 -4.47 -2.17
CA GLY A 60 -5.58 -5.71 -2.91
C GLY A 60 -6.99 -6.24 -3.18
N GLY A 61 -7.08 -7.34 -3.91
CA GLY A 61 -8.35 -8.01 -4.17
C GLY A 61 -8.85 -8.83 -2.98
N TRP A 62 -9.52 -8.19 -2.02
CA TRP A 62 -9.88 -8.81 -0.74
C TRP A 62 -11.27 -9.46 -0.70
N THR A 63 -12.24 -8.87 -1.38
CA THR A 63 -13.65 -9.28 -1.30
C THR A 63 -14.27 -9.23 -2.69
N ASP A 64 -15.09 -10.23 -3.01
CA ASP A 64 -15.86 -10.22 -4.25
C ASP A 64 -17.08 -9.28 -4.17
N GLU A 65 -17.83 -9.18 -5.27
CA GLU A 65 -19.04 -8.35 -5.35
C GLU A 65 -20.13 -8.72 -4.33
N PHE A 66 -20.11 -9.94 -3.79
CA PHE A 66 -21.04 -10.42 -2.76
C PHE A 66 -20.50 -10.20 -1.34
N GLY A 67 -19.25 -9.74 -1.21
CA GLY A 67 -18.57 -9.53 0.07
C GLY A 67 -17.88 -10.79 0.60
N LEU A 68 -17.79 -11.86 -0.19
CA LEU A 68 -17.08 -13.08 0.21
C LEU A 68 -15.56 -12.83 0.16
N PRO A 69 -14.81 -13.31 1.16
CA PRO A 69 -13.37 -13.10 1.20
C PRO A 69 -12.68 -13.90 0.10
N SER A 70 -11.72 -13.26 -0.56
CA SER A 70 -10.81 -13.94 -1.48
C SER A 70 -9.85 -14.85 -0.70
N ARG A 71 -9.16 -15.75 -1.40
CA ARG A 71 -8.05 -16.51 -0.82
C ARG A 71 -6.95 -15.58 -0.29
N ASP A 72 -6.67 -14.51 -1.05
CA ASP A 72 -5.91 -13.31 -0.69
C ASP A 72 -6.14 -12.86 0.76
N HIS A 73 -7.41 -12.56 1.01
CA HIS A 73 -7.91 -12.03 2.26
C HIS A 73 -7.72 -13.05 3.41
N LEU A 74 -8.14 -14.29 3.21
CA LEU A 74 -8.03 -15.33 4.24
C LEU A 74 -6.57 -15.58 4.64
N TRP A 75 -5.66 -15.68 3.66
CA TRP A 75 -4.23 -15.83 3.94
C TRP A 75 -3.68 -14.65 4.71
N PHE A 76 -4.03 -13.42 4.33
CA PHE A 76 -3.59 -12.24 5.07
C PHE A 76 -4.07 -12.25 6.53
N LEU A 77 -5.34 -12.59 6.78
CA LEU A 77 -5.86 -12.66 8.16
C LEU A 77 -5.11 -13.69 9.02
N GLN A 78 -4.74 -14.83 8.44
CA GLN A 78 -3.96 -15.86 9.13
C GLN A 78 -2.51 -15.41 9.41
N THR A 79 -1.93 -14.64 8.49
CA THR A 79 -0.56 -14.11 8.61
C THR A 79 -0.49 -12.86 9.50
N LEU A 80 -1.60 -12.12 9.65
CA LEU A 80 -1.65 -10.80 10.29
C LEU A 80 -1.03 -10.74 11.71
N PRO A 81 -1.28 -11.70 12.62
CA PRO A 81 -0.65 -11.68 13.95
C PRO A 81 0.88 -11.69 13.89
N ARG A 82 1.46 -12.35 12.88
CA ARG A 82 2.91 -12.45 12.71
C ARG A 82 3.49 -11.16 12.14
N LEU A 83 2.74 -10.42 11.32
CA LEU A 83 3.20 -9.15 10.75
C LEU A 83 3.23 -8.01 11.78
N ARG A 84 2.36 -8.08 12.80
CA ARG A 84 2.25 -7.08 13.87
C ARG A 84 3.46 -7.08 14.80
N GLY A 85 3.70 -5.93 15.44
CA GLY A 85 4.66 -5.81 16.53
C GLY A 85 5.89 -5.01 16.16
N ARG A 86 6.97 -5.20 16.91
CA ARG A 86 8.19 -4.40 16.76
C ARG A 86 9.07 -4.96 15.64
N ARG A 87 9.32 -4.17 14.60
CA ARG A 87 10.18 -4.52 13.47
C ARG A 87 11.15 -3.40 13.19
N HIS A 88 12.43 -3.72 13.06
CA HIS A 88 13.49 -2.74 12.79
C HIS A 88 13.39 -1.44 13.63
N GLY A 89 12.95 -1.55 14.89
CA GLY A 89 12.78 -0.43 15.81
C GLY A 89 11.44 0.31 15.77
N LEU A 90 10.56 0.03 14.80
CA LEU A 90 9.20 0.59 14.68
C LEU A 90 8.15 -0.37 15.22
N ILE A 91 7.06 0.16 15.78
CA ILE A 91 5.83 -0.60 16.07
C ILE A 91 4.99 -0.61 14.80
N VAL A 92 4.76 -1.78 14.21
CA VAL A 92 4.06 -1.92 12.93
C VAL A 92 2.64 -2.44 13.16
N ARG A 93 1.65 -1.73 12.60
CA ARG A 93 0.22 -2.06 12.67
C ARG A 93 -0.37 -2.29 11.27
N PRO A 94 -0.20 -3.50 10.71
CA PRO A 94 -0.81 -3.87 9.45
C PRO A 94 -2.32 -4.06 9.55
N ALA A 95 -3.01 -3.70 8.48
CA ALA A 95 -4.44 -3.92 8.25
C ALA A 95 -4.72 -4.09 6.76
N LEU A 96 -5.80 -4.81 6.45
CA LEU A 96 -6.38 -4.84 5.10
C LEU A 96 -7.16 -3.55 4.86
N ALA A 97 -7.01 -2.97 3.68
CA ALA A 97 -7.84 -1.86 3.23
C ALA A 97 -9.18 -2.41 2.69
N THR A 98 -10.13 -2.66 3.59
CA THR A 98 -11.51 -3.07 3.26
C THR A 98 -12.49 -1.89 3.25
N ALA A 99 -12.07 -0.72 3.71
CA ALA A 99 -12.82 0.53 3.75
C ALA A 99 -11.88 1.69 3.41
N MET A 100 -12.44 2.84 3.05
CA MET A 100 -11.66 4.07 2.87
C MET A 100 -11.16 4.59 4.22
N LEU A 101 -10.01 5.26 4.25
CA LEU A 101 -9.47 5.89 5.46
C LEU A 101 -10.41 6.99 5.97
N GLN A 102 -11.06 7.71 5.05
CA GLN A 102 -12.03 8.75 5.37
C GLN A 102 -13.37 8.19 5.92
N PHE A 103 -13.74 6.97 5.53
CA PHE A 103 -15.03 6.34 5.84
C PHE A 103 -14.79 4.91 6.35
N PRO A 104 -14.13 4.74 7.52
CA PRO A 104 -13.73 3.42 8.01
C PRO A 104 -14.90 2.48 8.33
N GLU A 105 -16.09 3.01 8.54
CA GLU A 105 -17.34 2.28 8.77
C GLU A 105 -17.94 1.66 7.50
N VAL A 106 -17.54 2.15 6.31
CA VAL A 106 -18.09 1.70 5.03
C VAL A 106 -17.20 0.60 4.45
N ILE A 107 -17.57 -0.66 4.72
CA ILE A 107 -16.87 -1.82 4.16
C ILE A 107 -17.20 -1.96 2.67
N LEU A 108 -16.19 -1.76 1.83
CA LEU A 108 -16.28 -1.90 0.38
C LEU A 108 -16.25 -3.38 -0.03
N ARG A 109 -17.15 -3.73 -0.95
CA ARG A 109 -17.25 -5.05 -1.59
C ARG A 109 -16.83 -4.95 -3.05
N GLY A 110 -16.41 -6.06 -3.65
CA GLY A 110 -16.03 -6.09 -5.06
C GLY A 110 -14.65 -5.53 -5.36
N THR A 111 -13.73 -5.54 -4.38
CA THR A 111 -12.31 -5.20 -4.58
C THR A 111 -11.60 -6.21 -5.50
N VAL A 112 -12.19 -7.40 -5.65
CA VAL A 112 -11.91 -8.33 -6.74
C VAL A 112 -13.20 -8.66 -7.49
N ARG A 113 -13.09 -8.88 -8.80
CA ARG A 113 -14.17 -9.42 -9.63
C ARG A 113 -13.79 -10.82 -10.09
N VAL A 114 -14.73 -11.75 -10.01
CA VAL A 114 -14.63 -13.03 -10.69
C VAL A 114 -15.12 -12.82 -12.13
N GLU A 115 -14.22 -12.81 -13.11
CA GLU A 115 -14.67 -12.85 -14.49
C GLU A 115 -15.26 -14.25 -14.76
N ALA A 116 -16.55 -14.28 -15.08
CA ALA A 116 -17.21 -15.47 -15.59
C ALA A 116 -16.48 -15.85 -16.88
N SER A 117 -15.67 -16.90 -16.80
CA SER A 117 -14.97 -17.40 -17.96
C SER A 117 -15.98 -18.05 -18.92
N GLN A 118 -15.75 -17.89 -20.22
CA GLN A 118 -16.34 -18.79 -21.21
C GLN A 118 -16.07 -20.25 -20.78
N PRO A 119 -16.92 -21.22 -21.15
CA PRO A 119 -16.90 -22.59 -20.62
C PRO A 119 -15.54 -23.31 -20.68
N SER A 120 -14.62 -22.85 -21.54
CA SER A 120 -13.28 -23.41 -21.75
C SER A 120 -12.14 -22.72 -20.98
N HIS A 121 -12.38 -21.63 -20.26
CA HIS A 121 -11.32 -20.85 -19.61
C HIS A 121 -11.38 -20.92 -18.08
N LYS A 122 -10.22 -20.94 -17.43
CA LYS A 122 -10.11 -20.83 -15.96
C LYS A 122 -10.67 -19.47 -15.52
N ARG A 123 -11.48 -19.46 -14.44
CA ARG A 123 -11.94 -18.22 -13.78
C ARG A 123 -10.74 -17.31 -13.53
N ARG A 124 -10.77 -16.10 -14.08
CA ARG A 124 -9.75 -15.08 -13.82
C ARG A 124 -10.28 -14.11 -12.77
N LEU A 125 -9.52 -13.93 -11.70
CA LEU A 125 -9.75 -12.88 -10.72
C LEU A 125 -9.10 -11.61 -11.25
N ARG A 126 -9.88 -10.53 -11.32
CA ARG A 126 -9.38 -9.20 -11.71
C ARG A 126 -9.65 -8.22 -10.58
N GLN A 127 -8.62 -7.50 -10.15
CA GLN A 127 -8.80 -6.47 -9.14
C GLN A 127 -9.64 -5.32 -9.68
N LYS A 128 -10.43 -4.72 -8.80
CA LYS A 128 -11.22 -3.53 -9.08
C LYS A 128 -11.10 -2.55 -7.93
N MET A 129 -11.12 -1.26 -8.26
CA MET A 129 -11.14 -0.13 -7.32
C MET A 129 -9.89 0.06 -6.47
N VAL A 130 -8.94 -0.88 -6.46
CA VAL A 130 -7.72 -0.83 -5.64
C VAL A 130 -6.95 0.48 -5.85
N ASP A 131 -6.66 0.85 -7.10
CA ASP A 131 -5.93 2.08 -7.41
C ASP A 131 -6.72 3.32 -6.99
N GLY A 132 -8.04 3.32 -7.25
CA GLY A 132 -8.92 4.40 -6.83
C GLY A 132 -8.95 4.57 -5.31
N MET A 133 -9.07 3.47 -4.55
CA MET A 133 -9.04 3.48 -3.09
C MET A 133 -7.70 4.00 -2.57
N LEU A 134 -6.60 3.46 -3.07
CA LEU A 134 -5.25 3.83 -2.64
C LEU A 134 -4.98 5.31 -2.94
N GLY A 135 -5.31 5.77 -4.15
CA GLY A 135 -5.13 7.16 -4.55
C GLY A 135 -5.97 8.13 -3.74
N CYS A 136 -7.25 7.80 -3.50
CA CYS A 136 -8.13 8.60 -2.64
C CYS A 136 -7.62 8.66 -1.19
N ASP A 137 -7.21 7.54 -0.60
CA ASP A 137 -6.67 7.51 0.76
C ASP A 137 -5.34 8.27 0.87
N ALA A 138 -4.50 8.26 -0.17
CA ALA A 138 -3.28 9.07 -0.23
C ALA A 138 -3.59 10.57 -0.22
N MET A 139 -4.52 11.02 -1.06
CA MET A 139 -4.94 12.43 -1.11
C MET A 139 -5.62 12.86 0.19
N PHE A 140 -6.51 12.02 0.74
CA PHE A 140 -7.17 12.29 2.01
C PHE A 140 -6.16 12.40 3.15
N ALA A 141 -5.23 11.45 3.28
CA ALA A 141 -4.21 11.48 4.33
C ALA A 141 -3.35 12.76 4.22
N ALA A 142 -2.97 13.16 3.01
CA ALA A 142 -2.23 14.40 2.80
C ALA A 142 -3.03 15.62 3.25
N ALA A 143 -4.29 15.74 2.82
CA ALA A 143 -5.18 16.84 3.19
C ALA A 143 -5.50 16.88 4.70
N ALA A 144 -5.60 15.71 5.34
CA ALA A 144 -5.81 15.57 6.77
C ALA A 144 -4.54 15.83 7.61
N GLY A 145 -3.41 16.16 6.98
CA GLY A 145 -2.18 16.55 7.66
C GLY A 145 -1.33 15.38 8.19
N PHE A 146 -1.51 14.17 7.65
CA PHE A 146 -0.64 13.04 8.02
C PHE A 146 0.82 13.37 7.68
N ALA A 147 1.70 13.30 8.69
CA ALA A 147 3.03 13.88 8.57
C ALA A 147 4.03 13.02 7.77
N ARG A 148 3.75 11.74 7.52
CA ARG A 148 4.71 10.77 6.96
C ARG A 148 3.95 9.70 6.17
N ILE A 149 3.70 9.98 4.89
CA ILE A 149 2.93 9.11 4.01
C ILE A 149 3.90 8.43 3.04
N GLY A 150 3.89 7.10 3.02
CA GLY A 150 4.50 6.32 1.96
C GLY A 150 3.40 5.76 1.06
N VAL A 151 3.50 6.04 -0.23
CA VAL A 151 2.73 5.36 -1.28
C VAL A 151 3.62 4.26 -1.84
N ILE A 152 3.20 3.01 -1.79
CA ILE A 152 4.02 1.86 -2.13
C ILE A 152 3.36 1.08 -3.26
N THR A 153 3.84 1.32 -4.47
CA THR A 153 3.33 0.68 -5.69
C THR A 153 4.37 0.78 -6.80
N GLY A 154 4.40 -0.21 -7.69
CA GLY A 154 5.12 -0.12 -8.96
C GLY A 154 4.27 0.45 -10.11
N ASP A 155 2.99 0.72 -9.87
CA ASP A 155 2.02 1.17 -10.87
C ASP A 155 2.16 2.67 -11.15
N ASP A 156 2.32 3.01 -12.42
CA ASP A 156 2.41 4.40 -12.85
C ASP A 156 1.00 5.05 -12.96
N ASP A 157 -0.09 4.27 -12.91
CA ASP A 157 -1.46 4.80 -12.86
C ASP A 157 -1.75 5.61 -11.59
N LEU A 158 -0.94 5.41 -10.54
CA LEU A 158 -1.02 6.16 -9.28
C LEU A 158 -0.17 7.43 -9.25
N VAL A 159 0.53 7.77 -10.35
CA VAL A 159 1.29 9.02 -10.48
C VAL A 159 0.43 10.26 -10.19
N PRO A 160 -0.76 10.45 -10.79
CA PRO A 160 -1.56 11.66 -10.56
C PRO A 160 -1.97 11.80 -9.09
N ALA A 161 -2.46 10.73 -8.47
CA ALA A 161 -2.88 10.75 -7.07
C ALA A 161 -1.71 11.03 -6.12
N THR A 162 -0.54 10.42 -6.38
CA THR A 162 0.67 10.63 -5.57
C THR A 162 1.17 12.08 -5.68
N LEU A 163 1.16 12.65 -6.89
CA LEU A 163 1.56 14.04 -7.11
C LEU A 163 0.58 15.02 -6.45
N THR A 164 -0.72 14.76 -6.52
CA THR A 164 -1.74 15.58 -5.85
C THR A 164 -1.56 15.51 -4.32
N ALA A 165 -1.37 14.31 -3.76
CA ALA A 165 -1.11 14.13 -2.33
C ALA A 165 0.16 14.87 -1.88
N HIS A 166 1.25 14.75 -2.62
CA HIS A 166 2.48 15.52 -2.35
C HIS A 166 2.28 17.03 -2.45
N THR A 167 1.50 17.50 -3.43
CA THR A 167 1.21 18.94 -3.56
C THR A 167 0.42 19.47 -2.37
N ALA A 168 -0.55 18.69 -1.88
CA ALA A 168 -1.33 19.02 -0.69
C ALA A 168 -0.50 18.98 0.61
N ASN A 169 0.54 18.14 0.66
CA ASN A 169 1.42 18.01 1.82
C ASN A 169 2.91 17.83 1.43
N PRO A 170 3.59 18.92 1.02
CA PRO A 170 4.92 18.85 0.42
C PRO A 170 6.00 18.27 1.34
N GLY A 171 6.75 17.30 0.81
CA GLY A 171 7.90 16.70 1.49
C GLY A 171 7.55 15.65 2.55
N LEU A 172 6.26 15.41 2.79
CA LEU A 172 5.75 14.40 3.72
C LEU A 172 5.25 13.14 3.01
N THR A 173 5.12 13.19 1.69
CA THR A 173 4.79 12.05 0.82
C THR A 173 6.04 11.50 0.14
N VAL A 174 6.25 10.19 0.23
CA VAL A 174 7.33 9.47 -0.44
C VAL A 174 6.73 8.36 -1.30
N TRP A 175 7.13 8.28 -2.55
CA TRP A 175 6.78 7.15 -3.41
C TRP A 175 7.86 6.06 -3.31
N MET A 176 7.47 4.86 -2.90
CA MET A 176 8.35 3.70 -2.78
C MET A 176 7.96 2.65 -3.83
N ARG A 177 8.92 2.17 -4.64
CA ARG A 177 8.62 1.25 -5.75
C ARG A 177 9.72 0.21 -5.98
N PRO A 178 9.39 -0.97 -6.56
CA PRO A 178 10.35 -2.05 -6.86
C PRO A 178 11.12 -1.78 -8.17
N ARG A 179 11.59 -0.55 -8.37
CA ARG A 179 12.39 -0.13 -9.52
C ARG A 179 13.47 0.83 -9.06
N ARG A 180 14.57 0.92 -9.82
CA ARG A 180 15.59 1.95 -9.62
C ARG A 180 14.96 3.33 -9.84
N ALA A 181 15.36 4.32 -9.03
CA ALA A 181 14.94 5.71 -9.25
C ALA A 181 15.44 6.22 -10.60
N GLY A 182 14.59 6.95 -11.31
CA GLY A 182 14.80 7.44 -12.68
C GLY A 182 14.38 6.46 -13.80
N ALA A 183 13.86 5.27 -13.47
CA ALA A 183 13.48 4.26 -14.45
C ALA A 183 12.04 4.41 -14.99
N GLY A 184 11.17 5.14 -14.30
CA GLY A 184 9.79 5.35 -14.74
C GLY A 184 9.65 6.57 -15.67
N PRO A 185 8.68 6.55 -16.62
CA PRO A 185 8.53 7.59 -17.63
C PRO A 185 8.25 8.98 -17.04
N ASN A 186 7.61 9.03 -15.86
CA ASN A 186 7.19 10.28 -15.21
C ASN A 186 8.12 10.73 -14.07
N GLU A 187 9.14 9.93 -13.71
CA GLU A 187 9.87 10.14 -12.45
C GLU A 187 10.69 11.43 -12.43
N ARG A 188 11.30 11.78 -13.57
CA ARG A 188 12.03 13.04 -13.70
C ARG A 188 11.15 14.24 -13.34
N GLY A 189 9.95 14.31 -13.95
CA GLY A 189 9.00 15.40 -13.68
C GLY A 189 8.53 15.43 -12.23
N LEU A 190 8.35 14.27 -11.59
CA LEU A 190 7.98 14.18 -10.18
C LEU A 190 9.10 14.66 -9.24
N ILE A 191 10.34 14.27 -9.52
CA ILE A 191 11.52 14.69 -8.75
C ILE A 191 11.74 16.20 -8.89
N GLU A 192 11.56 16.75 -10.09
CA GLU A 192 11.62 18.21 -10.33
C GLU A 192 10.55 18.98 -9.53
N ARG A 193 9.43 18.33 -9.18
CA ARG A 193 8.40 18.88 -8.27
C ARG A 193 8.64 18.54 -6.79
N GLY A 194 9.81 17.99 -6.46
CA GLY A 194 10.23 17.68 -5.10
C GLY A 194 9.64 16.40 -4.51
N LEU A 195 8.93 15.58 -5.30
CA LEU A 195 8.48 14.28 -4.83
C LEU A 195 9.69 13.37 -4.64
N ARG A 196 9.81 12.79 -3.45
CA ARG A 196 10.89 11.83 -3.15
C ARG A 196 10.47 10.44 -3.63
N ILE A 197 11.32 9.83 -4.45
CA ILE A 197 11.14 8.45 -4.93
C ILE A 197 12.22 7.58 -4.30
N ARG A 198 11.84 6.40 -3.79
CA ARG A 198 12.77 5.44 -3.17
C ARG A 198 12.58 4.03 -3.74
N PRO A 199 13.68 3.32 -4.03
CA PRO A 199 13.60 1.91 -4.36
C PRO A 199 13.27 1.11 -3.09
N ILE A 200 12.50 0.03 -3.26
CA ILE A 200 12.25 -1.02 -2.26
C ILE A 200 12.46 -2.40 -2.87
#